data_AF-R9GWQ7-F1
#
_entry.id   AF-R9GWQ7-F1
#
_cell.length_a   1.000
_cell.length_b   1.000
_cell.length_c   1.000
_cell.angle_alpha   90.00
_cell.angle_beta   90.00
_cell.angle_gamma   90.00
#
_symmetry.space_group_name_H-M   'P 1'
#
loop_
_entity.id
_entity.type
_entity.pdbx_description
1 polymer ?
#
loop_
_entity_poly.entity_id
_entity_poly.type
_entity_poly.pdbx_seq_one_letter_code
_entity_poly.pdbx_strand_id
1 'polypeptide(L)' 'MNIHEYQGKAILKSFGVKIQEGIVADTPEQAVEAAKKLKEDFNSDWVVIKAQSSRWRPR' A
#
# COMPACT_ATOMS: atom_id res chain seq x y z
N MET A 1 13.57 1.21 -13.88
CA MET A 1 13.81 0.68 -12.52
C MET A 1 12.48 0.11 -12.02
N ASN A 2 12.43 -1.19 -11.71
CA ASN A 2 11.20 -1.89 -11.36
C ASN A 2 11.07 -1.94 -9.84
N ILE A 3 10.53 -0.89 -9.23
CA ILE A 3 10.20 -0.89 -7.80
C ILE A 3 8.68 -0.85 -7.64
N HIS A 4 8.16 -1.67 -6.74
CA HIS A 4 6.73 -1.64 -6.39
C HIS A 4 6.42 -0.43 -5.51
N GLU A 5 5.15 0.02 -5.50
CA GLU A 5 4.74 1.24 -4.79
C GLU A 5 5.10 1.16 -3.30
N TYR A 6 4.99 -0.02 -2.67
CA TYR A 6 5.36 -0.22 -1.27
C TYR A 6 6.87 0.01 -1.02
N GLN A 7 7.72 -0.37 -1.98
CA GLN A 7 9.17 -0.18 -1.88
C GLN A 7 9.54 1.29 -2.04
N GLY A 8 8.93 1.98 -3.01
CA GLY A 8 9.09 3.42 -3.18
C GLY A 8 8.63 4.20 -1.95
N LYS A 9 7.50 3.80 -1.35
CA LYS A 9 6.99 4.36 -0.09
C LYS A 9 7.95 4.14 1.08
N ALA A 10 8.53 2.96 1.22
CA ALA A 10 9.52 2.69 2.28
C ALA A 10 10.75 3.59 2.16
N ILE A 11 11.23 3.84 0.94
CA ILE A 11 12.33 4.78 0.67
C ILE A 11 11.91 6.21 1.03
N LEU A 12 10.73 6.68 0.61
CA LEU A 12 10.27 8.02 0.95
C LEU A 12 10.10 8.23 2.47
N LYS A 13 9.66 7.19 3.19
CA LYS A 13 9.54 7.20 4.66
C LYS A 13 10.91 7.36 5.33
N SER A 14 11.98 6.75 4.82
CA SER A 14 13.33 6.92 5.39
C SER A 14 13.87 8.33 5.24
N PHE A 15 13.37 9.10 4.26
CA PHE A 15 13.68 10.52 4.09
C PHE A 15 12.73 11.46 4.86
N GLY A 16 11.88 10.94 5.74
CA GLY A 16 10.95 11.74 6.55
C GLY A 16 9.75 12.30 5.80
N VAL A 17 9.50 11.83 4.57
CA VAL A 17 8.33 12.23 3.78
C VAL A 17 7.10 11.49 4.30
N LYS A 18 6.02 12.23 4.55
CA LYS A 18 4.72 11.62 4.91
C LYS A 18 4.22 10.78 3.74
N ILE A 19 4.09 9.47 3.97
CA ILE A 19 3.52 8.52 3.01
C ILE A 19 2.14 8.06 3.46
N GLN A 20 1.35 7.54 2.51
CA GLN A 20 0.14 6.82 2.84
C GLN A 20 0.52 5.45 3.41
N GLU A 21 0.28 5.27 4.72
CA GLU A 21 0.41 3.98 5.41
C GLU A 21 -0.57 2.97 4.78
N GLY A 22 -0.14 1.72 4.69
CA GLY A 22 -0.93 0.65 4.11
C GLY A 22 -0.29 -0.71 4.39
N ILE A 23 -1.11 -1.75 4.30
CA ILE A 23 -0.72 -3.13 4.58
C ILE A 23 -0.74 -3.90 3.27
N VAL A 24 0.33 -4.64 2.97
CA VAL A 24 0.40 -5.53 1.82
C VAL A 24 -0.35 -6.82 2.17
N ALA A 25 -1.17 -7.30 1.25
CA ALA A 25 -1.95 -8.52 1.40
C ALA A 25 -1.82 -9.35 0.12
N ASP A 26 -1.49 -10.64 0.26
CA ASP A 26 -1.29 -11.56 -0.87
C ASP A 26 -2.56 -12.35 -1.18
N THR A 27 -3.47 -12.47 -0.21
CA THR A 27 -4.77 -13.14 -0.37
C THR A 27 -5.94 -12.18 -0.16
N PRO A 28 -7.12 -12.47 -0.76
CA PRO A 28 -8.31 -11.64 -0.53
C PRO A 28 -8.75 -11.61 0.93
N GLU A 29 -8.57 -12.69 1.70
CA GLU A 29 -8.91 -12.69 3.13
C GLU A 29 -7.99 -11.75 3.93
N GLN A 30 -6.68 -11.79 3.64
CA GLN A 30 -5.72 -10.87 4.24
C GLN A 30 -6.03 -9.42 3.89
N ALA A 31 -6.53 -9.15 2.67
CA ALA A 31 -6.92 -7.80 2.27
C ALA A 31 -8.11 -7.27 3.12
N VAL A 32 -9.05 -8.14 3.49
CA VAL A 32 -10.18 -7.79 4.36
C VAL A 32 -9.70 -7.53 5.79
N GLU A 33 -8.81 -8.35 6.33
CA GLU A 33 -8.23 -8.13 7.66
C GLU A 33 -7.38 -6.85 7.72
N ALA A 34 -6.57 -6.62 6.70
CA ALA A 34 -5.79 -5.39 6.52
C ALA A 34 -6.69 -4.15 6.49
N ALA A 35 -7.82 -4.22 5.76
CA ALA A 35 -8.80 -3.15 5.72
C ALA A 35 -9.40 -2.85 7.09
N LYS A 36 -9.76 -3.87 7.87
CA LYS A 36 -10.30 -3.71 9.24
C LYS A 36 -9.28 -3.05 10.16
N LYS A 37 -8.03 -3.52 10.16
CA LYS A 37 -6.95 -2.91 10.95
C LYS A 37 -6.72 -1.45 10.59
N LEU A 38 -6.66 -1.12 9.30
CA LEU A 38 -6.49 0.26 8.85
C LEU A 38 -7.67 1.16 9.24
N LYS A 39 -8.89 0.61 9.31
CA LYS A 39 -10.04 1.37 9.83
C LYS A 39 -9.87 1.68 11.31
N GLU A 40 -9.44 0.72 12.12
CA GLU A 40 -9.23 0.91 13.56
C GLU A 40 -8.07 1.87 13.84
N ASP A 41 -6.93 1.70 13.16
CA ASP A 41 -5.71 2.48 13.39
C ASP A 41 -5.87 3.96 13.00
N PHE A 42 -6.58 4.24 11.91
CA PHE A 42 -6.70 5.58 11.33
C PHE A 42 -8.11 6.18 11.46
N ASN A 43 -9.04 5.48 12.12
CA ASN A 43 -10.44 5.85 12.29
C ASN A 43 -11.10 6.35 10.98
N SER A 44 -10.85 5.63 9.89
CA SER A 44 -11.26 6.02 8.54
C SER A 44 -12.48 5.22 8.06
N ASP A 45 -13.46 5.89 7.46
CA ASP A 45 -14.69 5.25 6.95
C ASP A 45 -14.46 4.33 5.73
N TRP A 46 -13.37 4.52 4.99
CA TRP A 46 -13.10 3.84 3.73
C TRP A 46 -11.62 3.50 3.57
N VAL A 47 -11.34 2.47 2.76
CA VAL A 47 -9.98 1.99 2.44
C VAL A 47 -9.80 1.92 0.94
N VAL A 48 -8.56 2.06 0.46
CA VAL A 48 -8.23 1.95 -0.96
C VAL A 48 -7.49 0.64 -1.20
N ILE A 49 -8.06 -0.23 -2.02
CA ILE A 49 -7.42 -1.46 -2.48
C ILE A 49 -6.71 -1.17 -3.81
N LYS A 50 -5.39 -1.36 -3.86
CA LYS A 50 -4.60 -1.17 -5.07
C LYS A 50 -3.96 -2.48 -5.50
N ALA A 51 -4.21 -2.88 -6.74
CA ALA A 51 -3.49 -3.98 -7.35
C ALA A 51 -1.99 -3.61 -7.47
N GLN A 52 -1.12 -4.41 -6.86
CA GLN A 52 0.32 -4.25 -7.03
C GLN A 52 0.72 -4.88 -8.37
N SER A 53 0.83 -4.06 -9.41
CA SER A 53 1.31 -4.47 -10.73
C SER A 53 2.40 -3.52 -11.20
N SER A 54 3.58 -4.05 -11.52
CA SER A 54 4.59 -3.31 -12.29
C SER A 54 4.21 -3.34 -13.76
N ARG A 55 3.38 -2.40 -14.21
CA ARG A 55 3.07 -2.27 -15.63
C ARG A 55 4.23 -1.58 -16.36
N TRP A 56 5.04 -2.37 -17.05
CA TRP A 56 6.04 -1.87 -17.98
C TRP A 56 5.36 -1.51 -19.30
N ARG A 57 5.51 -0.25 -19.76
CA ARG A 57 5.23 0.13 -21.15
C ARG A 57 6.57 0.27 -21.88
N PRO A 58 6.91 -0.62 -22.82
CA PRO A 58 7.93 -0.29 -23.81
C PRO A 58 7.44 0.93 -24.58
N ARG A 59 8.31 1.92 -24.77
CA ARG A 59 8.20 2.82 -25.92
C ARG A 59 8.73 2.11 -27.15
#